data_AF-A0A1N7IL82-F1
#
_entry.id   AF-A0A1N7IL82-F1
#
_cell.length_a   1.000
_cell.length_b   1.000
_cell.length_c   1.000
_cell.angle_alpha   90.00
_cell.angle_beta   90.00
_cell.angle_gamma   90.00
#
_symmetry.space_group_name_H-M   'P 1'
#
loop_
_entity.id
_entity.type
_entity.pdbx_description
1 polymer ?
#
loop_
_entity_poly.entity_id
_entity_poly.type
_entity_poly.pdbx_seq_one_letter_code
_entity_poly.pdbx_strand_id
1 'polypeptide(L)'
;MSLKLINIGFGNVVSANRIISIVSPESAPIKRIITIARDNNKLVDATYGRRTRAVIVTDSDHVVLSAVQPETVGQRVLSHEEMSDDN
;
A
#
# COMPACT_ATOMS: atom_id res chain seq x y z
N MET A 1 11.91 -9.35 14.02
CA MET A 1 11.07 -8.13 14.01
C MET A 1 9.62 -8.52 14.23
N SER A 2 8.88 -7.80 15.09
CA SER A 2 7.44 -7.98 15.25
C SER A 2 6.71 -7.55 13.98
N LEU A 3 5.55 -8.16 13.72
CA LEU A 3 4.70 -7.82 12.58
C LEU A 3 4.05 -6.44 12.82
N LYS A 4 4.53 -5.41 12.12
CA LYS A 4 3.93 -4.06 12.13
C LYS A 4 2.88 -3.95 11.03
N LEU A 5 1.65 -3.63 11.40
CA LEU A 5 0.51 -3.50 10.48
C LEU A 5 -0.03 -2.07 10.51
N ILE A 6 -0.30 -1.51 9.33
CA ILE A 6 -0.90 -0.18 9.19
C ILE A 6 -2.22 -0.23 8.44
N ASN A 7 -3.14 0.65 8.80
CA ASN A 7 -4.45 0.75 8.14
C ASN A 7 -4.34 1.44 6.78
N ILE A 8 -4.90 0.81 5.75
CA ILE A 8 -4.94 1.34 4.37
C ILE A 8 -6.38 1.61 3.89
N GLY A 9 -7.32 1.76 4.83
CA GLY A 9 -8.73 2.09 4.60
C GLY A 9 -9.67 0.90 4.73
N PHE A 10 -10.93 1.16 5.11
CA PHE A 10 -12.02 0.15 5.19
C PHE A 10 -11.71 -1.09 6.04
N GLY A 11 -10.90 -0.92 7.09
CA GLY A 11 -10.47 -2.05 7.94
C GLY A 11 -9.35 -2.89 7.35
N ASN A 12 -8.87 -2.58 6.14
CA ASN A 12 -7.73 -3.24 5.54
C ASN A 12 -6.43 -2.79 6.18
N VAL A 13 -5.51 -3.74 6.34
CA VAL A 13 -4.19 -3.50 6.88
C VAL A 13 -3.12 -4.13 5.98
N VAL A 14 -1.93 -3.53 5.97
CA VAL A 14 -0.75 -4.06 5.26
C VAL A 14 0.45 -4.04 6.19
N SER A 15 1.43 -4.92 5.95
CA SER A 15 2.67 -4.91 6.72
C SER A 15 3.52 -3.71 6.35
N ALA A 16 3.77 -2.81 7.32
CA ALA A 16 4.56 -1.60 7.10
C ALA A 16 5.99 -1.93 6.64
N ASN A 17 6.61 -2.91 7.28
CA ASN A 17 8.01 -3.31 7.04
C ASN A 17 8.27 -3.85 5.62
N ARG A 18 7.21 -4.17 4.86
CA ARG A 18 7.32 -4.71 3.50
C ARG A 18 6.98 -3.71 2.42
N ILE A 19 6.58 -2.49 2.78
CA ILE A 19 6.27 -1.44 1.81
C ILE A 19 7.57 -0.88 1.25
N ILE A 20 7.70 -0.91 -0.07
CA ILE A 20 8.81 -0.28 -0.79
C ILE A 20 8.41 1.12 -1.26
N SER A 21 7.16 1.29 -1.71
CA SER A 21 6.67 2.60 -2.14
C SER A 21 5.14 2.71 -2.06
N ILE A 22 4.67 3.96 -1.93
CA ILE A 22 3.26 4.32 -2.00
C ILE A 22 3.14 5.42 -3.06
N VAL A 23 2.38 5.16 -4.12
CA VAL A 23 2.29 6.04 -5.29
C VAL A 23 0.85 6.25 -5.75
N SER A 24 0.62 7.35 -6.47
CA SER A 24 -0.67 7.64 -7.10
C SER A 24 -0.89 6.81 -8.38
N PRO A 25 -2.11 6.30 -8.64
CA PRO A 25 -2.43 5.50 -9.84
C PRO A 25 -2.58 6.32 -11.13
N GLU A 26 -2.23 7.61 -11.12
CA GLU A 26 -2.53 8.53 -12.23
C GLU A 26 -1.65 8.32 -13.46
N SER A 27 -0.39 7.93 -13.28
CA SER A 27 0.57 7.81 -14.39
C SER A 27 0.43 6.49 -15.16
N ALA A 28 0.72 6.52 -16.46
CA ALA A 28 0.68 5.34 -17.31
C ALA A 28 1.61 4.19 -16.85
N PRO A 29 2.85 4.45 -16.37
CA PRO A 29 3.71 3.40 -15.82
C PRO A 29 3.10 2.70 -14.61
N ILE A 30 2.47 3.43 -13.68
CA ILE A 30 1.85 2.83 -12.50
C ILE A 30 0.64 1.98 -12.90
N LYS A 31 -0.20 2.46 -13.83
CA LYS A 31 -1.29 1.63 -14.36
C LYS A 31 -0.79 0.32 -14.98
N ARG A 32 0.36 0.35 -15.66
CA ARG A 32 0.99 -0.86 -16.19
C ARG A 32 1.45 -1.82 -15.09
N ILE A 33 2.03 -1.32 -14.00
CA ILE A 33 2.40 -2.14 -12.84
C ILE A 33 1.18 -2.83 -12.23
N ILE A 34 0.05 -2.13 -12.11
CA ILE A 34 -1.21 -2.72 -11.61
C ILE A 34 -1.66 -3.87 -12.51
N THR A 35 -1.62 -3.68 -13.84
CA THR A 35 -1.99 -4.73 -14.80
C THR A 35 -1.05 -5.93 -14.70
N ILE A 36 0.27 -5.72 -14.67
CA ILE A 36 1.25 -6.80 -14.53
C ILE A 36 1.02 -7.60 -13.23
N ALA A 37 0.77 -6.91 -12.12
CA ALA A 37 0.47 -7.57 -10.86
C ALA A 37 -0.83 -8.38 -10.92
N ARG A 38 -1.85 -7.89 -11.63
CA ARG A 38 -3.11 -8.63 -11.84
C ARG A 38 -2.86 -9.92 -12.63
N ASP A 39 -2.15 -9.80 -13.75
CA ASP A 39 -1.88 -10.92 -14.66
C ASP A 39 -1.04 -12.02 -13.97
N ASN A 40 -0.19 -11.61 -13.02
CA ASN A 40 0.67 -12.52 -12.25
C ASN A 40 0.04 -13.00 -10.92
N ASN A 41 -1.25 -12.76 -10.66
CA ASN A 41 -1.91 -13.08 -9.39
C ASN A 41 -1.24 -12.46 -8.14
N LYS A 42 -0.65 -11.28 -8.30
CA LYS A 42 0.03 -10.49 -7.25
C LYS A 42 -0.73 -9.22 -6.86
N LEU A 43 -1.86 -8.93 -7.50
CA LEU A 43 -2.68 -7.78 -7.17
C LEU A 43 -3.62 -8.09 -6.01
N VAL A 44 -3.58 -7.25 -4.97
CA VAL A 44 -4.54 -7.25 -3.87
C VAL A 44 -5.40 -6.01 -3.97
N ASP A 45 -6.69 -6.18 -4.24
CA ASP A 45 -7.63 -5.06 -4.30
C ASP A 45 -8.27 -4.80 -2.92
N ALA A 46 -7.78 -3.76 -2.23
CA ALA A 46 -8.32 -3.31 -0.94
C ALA A 46 -9.15 -2.02 -1.08
N THR A 47 -9.72 -1.75 -2.27
CA THR A 47 -10.49 -0.53 -2.54
C THR A 47 -11.98 -0.65 -2.17
N TYR A 48 -12.49 -1.88 -2.00
CA TYR A 48 -13.92 -2.15 -1.77
C TYR A 48 -14.82 -1.56 -2.87
N GLY A 49 -14.37 -1.65 -4.13
CA GLY A 49 -15.10 -1.12 -5.29
C GLY A 49 -15.07 0.41 -5.41
N ARG A 50 -14.32 1.11 -4.56
CA ARG A 50 -14.13 2.55 -4.65
C ARG A 50 -13.01 2.88 -5.63
N ARG A 51 -12.92 4.15 -6.01
CA ARG A 51 -11.81 4.66 -6.83
C ARG A 51 -10.47 4.37 -6.14
N THR A 52 -9.56 3.72 -6.85
CA THR A 52 -8.15 3.60 -6.43
C THR A 52 -7.54 4.99 -6.31
N ARG A 53 -7.01 5.30 -5.12
CA ARG A 53 -6.33 6.56 -4.82
C ARG A 53 -4.85 6.35 -4.55
N ALA A 54 -4.47 5.18 -4.04
CA ALA A 54 -3.08 4.81 -3.82
C ALA A 54 -2.78 3.40 -4.32
N VAL A 55 -1.53 3.20 -4.69
CA VAL A 55 -0.93 1.93 -5.08
C VAL A 55 0.26 1.71 -4.17
N ILE A 56 0.23 0.62 -3.41
CA ILE A 56 1.27 0.25 -2.47
C ILE A 56 2.06 -0.89 -3.11
N VAL A 57 3.36 -0.70 -3.26
CA VAL A 57 4.27 -1.72 -3.80
C VAL A 57 5.03 -2.35 -2.65
N THR A 58 5.04 -3.68 -2.62
CA THR A 58 5.75 -4.44 -1.58
C THR A 58 7.01 -5.10 -2.12
N ASP A 59 7.89 -5.53 -1.21
CA ASP A 59 9.11 -6.29 -1.47
C ASP A 59 8.89 -7.68 -2.10
N SER A 60 7.65 -8.16 -2.11
CA SER A 60 7.25 -9.49 -2.58
C SER A 60 6.55 -9.48 -3.93
N ASP A 61 6.73 -8.39 -4.67
CA ASP A 61 6.04 -8.03 -5.93
C ASP A 61 4.52 -7.89 -5.82
N HIS A 62 3.94 -8.03 -4.63
CA HIS A 62 2.53 -7.74 -4.43
C HIS A 62 2.28 -6.24 -4.56
N VAL A 63 1.20 -5.93 -5.28
CA VAL A 63 0.70 -4.57 -5.46
C VAL A 63 -0.65 -4.49 -4.77
N VAL A 64 -0.78 -3.59 -3.81
CA VAL A 64 -2.01 -3.41 -3.03
C VAL A 64 -2.68 -2.10 -3.43
N LEU A 65 -3.93 -2.18 -3.86
CA LEU A 65 -4.73 -1.01 -4.21
C LEU A 65 -5.47 -0.49 -2.99
N SER A 66 -5.42 0.82 -2.76
CA SER A 66 -6.14 1.46 -1.67
C SER A 66 -7.00 2.61 -2.19
N ALA A 67 -8.15 2.79 -1.55
CA ALA A 67 -9.04 3.94 -1.74
C ALA A 67 -8.70 5.12 -0.80
N VAL A 68 -7.60 5.03 -0.04
CA VAL A 68 -7.03 6.11 0.78
C VAL A 68 -5.93 6.82 -0.02
N GLN A 69 -5.74 8.11 0.25
CA GLN A 69 -4.72 8.93 -0.43
C GLN A 69 -3.30 8.47 -0.08
N PRO A 70 -2.35 8.50 -1.04
CA PRO A 70 -0.95 8.12 -0.82
C PRO A 70 -0.34 8.82 0.39
N GLU A 71 -0.60 10.12 0.54
CA GLU A 71 -0.07 10.96 1.62
C GLU A 71 -0.58 10.49 2.98
N THR A 72 -1.87 10.15 3.09
CA THR A 72 -2.46 9.64 4.33
C THR A 72 -1.91 8.26 4.69
N VAL A 73 -1.67 7.38 3.70
CA VAL A 73 -1.05 6.08 3.97
C VAL A 73 0.41 6.27 4.40
N GLY A 74 1.15 7.15 3.72
CA GLY A 74 2.53 7.47 4.06
C GLY A 74 2.68 8.04 5.47
N GLN A 75 1.82 8.99 5.86
CA GLN A 75 1.78 9.52 7.23
C GLN A 75 1.60 8.41 8.27
N ARG A 76 0.75 7.41 8.00
CA ARG A 76 0.53 6.28 8.92
C ARG A 76 1.75 5.37 9.02
N VAL A 77 2.52 5.21 7.95
CA VAL A 77 3.80 4.48 7.99
C VAL A 77 4.76 5.23 8.91
N LEU A 78 4.99 6.51 8.63
CA LEU A 78 5.97 7.34 9.33
C LEU A 78 5.64 7.49 10.81
N SER A 79 4.37 7.76 11.15
CA SER A 79 3.95 7.85 12.55
C SER A 79 4.13 6.53 13.32
N HIS A 80 4.09 5.40 12.62
CA HIS A 80 4.27 4.09 13.24
C HIS A 80 5.75 3.76 13.41
N GLU A 81 6.64 4.28 12.56
CA GLU A 81 8.10 4.22 12.74
C GLU A 81 8.55 5.03 13.96
N GLU A 82 8.05 6.26 14.13
CA GLU A 82 8.37 7.10 15.30
C GLU A 82 8.01 6.41 16.64
N MET A 83 6.87 5.70 16.70
CA MET A 83 6.49 4.94 17.91
C MET A 83 7.36 3.69 18.16
N SER A 84 8.13 3.25 17.17
CA SER A 84 8.95 2.04 17.25
C SER A 84 10.34 2.29 17.80
N ASP A 85 10.88 3.48 17.58
CA ASP A 85 12.27 3.84 17.89
C ASP A 85 12.45 4.35 19.33
N ASP A 86 11.33 4.61 20.03
CA ASP A 86 11.27 5.02 21.45
C ASP A 86 11.15 3.85 22.45
N ASN A 87 11.26 2.59 22.00
CA ASN A 87 11.20 1.37 22.83
C ASN A 87 12.46 0.51 22.69
#